data_AF-A0A9E3E867-F1
#
_entry.id   AF-A0A9E3E867-F1
#
_cell.length_a   1.000
_cell.length_b   1.000
_cell.length_c   1.000
_cell.angle_alpha   90.00
_cell.angle_beta   90.00
_cell.angle_gamma   90.00
#
_symmetry.space_group_name_H-M   'P 1'
#
loop_
_entity.id
_entity.type
_entity.pdbx_description
1 polymer ?
#
loop_
_entity_poly.entity_id
_entity_poly.type
_entity_poly.pdbx_seq_one_letter_code
_entity_poly.pdbx_strand_id
1 'polypeptide(L)'
;MFSKTFRISRMILFASFVLSSAAWATTCSNGSLSGTYGFLHAGVDRRGAPAVAVTQLTFDPAEGTYTGEDLENIGGVITRSSLTATYAVASNCTVTAQVTLVSGGASENVNVSFVVTPTGFLFLFQNPGATSSGFGAKQGSSTCTNAGVEGRFGFETTGTLLAGAAVTGPVAFIGELKFKVNPSGDGEISGHIAGSEDGTILTFADEPITGSYRVDANCRGTATFTPKGQPEMHFSFVVVDCGKELLAIQTDTDTAVSGALVKRD
;
A
#
# COMPACT_ATOMS: atom_id res chain seq x y z
N MET A 1 9.37 4.37 -39.08
CA MET A 1 8.75 3.24 -38.37
C MET A 1 9.76 2.73 -37.34
N PHE A 2 9.81 3.36 -36.16
CA PHE A 2 10.85 3.06 -35.16
C PHE A 2 10.39 1.89 -34.27
N SER A 3 11.13 0.79 -34.38
CA SER A 3 10.96 -0.45 -33.62
C SER A 3 11.12 -0.20 -32.12
N LYS A 4 10.09 -0.52 -31.34
CA LYS A 4 10.13 -0.59 -29.86
C LYS A 4 10.90 -1.84 -29.44
N THR A 5 12.21 -1.85 -29.66
CA THR A 5 13.06 -2.96 -29.24
C THR A 5 13.45 -2.77 -27.76
N PHE A 6 12.69 -3.42 -26.89
CA PHE A 6 13.13 -4.10 -25.66
C PHE A 6 14.32 -3.46 -24.89
N ARG A 7 14.01 -2.50 -24.00
CA ARG A 7 14.94 -2.00 -22.97
C ARG A 7 14.99 -2.90 -21.73
N ILE A 8 14.99 -4.22 -21.89
CA ILE A 8 15.33 -5.17 -20.81
C ILE A 8 16.80 -5.57 -20.99
N SER A 9 17.69 -4.57 -20.96
CA SER A 9 19.13 -4.83 -21.00
C SER A 9 19.74 -4.24 -19.75
N ARG A 10 20.26 -5.14 -18.89
CA ARG A 10 20.96 -4.90 -17.61
C ARG A 10 20.10 -4.92 -16.33
N MET A 11 19.12 -5.82 -16.23
CA MET A 11 18.67 -6.28 -14.92
C MET A 11 19.59 -7.42 -14.46
N ILE A 12 20.13 -7.28 -13.26
CA ILE A 12 21.25 -8.02 -12.69
C ILE A 12 20.97 -9.53 -12.66
N LEU A 13 21.87 -10.32 -13.25
CA LEU A 13 22.03 -11.76 -12.96
C LEU A 13 22.49 -11.88 -11.50
N PHE A 14 21.56 -12.09 -10.58
CA PHE A 14 21.92 -12.55 -9.24
C PHE A 14 22.18 -14.05 -9.27
N ALA A 15 23.34 -14.39 -8.72
CA ALA A 15 24.04 -15.65 -8.83
C ALA A 15 23.18 -16.89 -8.56
N SER A 16 23.34 -17.86 -9.45
CA SER A 16 23.10 -19.28 -9.24
C SER A 16 23.86 -19.77 -7.99
N PHE A 17 23.16 -19.84 -6.86
CA PHE A 17 23.51 -20.76 -5.78
C PHE A 17 22.58 -21.96 -5.88
N VAL A 18 23.06 -23.03 -6.53
CA VAL A 18 22.39 -24.34 -6.52
C VAL A 18 22.65 -24.96 -5.16
N LEU A 19 21.91 -24.51 -4.15
CA LEU A 19 21.63 -25.33 -2.98
C LEU A 19 20.43 -26.18 -3.36
N SER A 20 20.69 -27.48 -3.51
CA SER A 20 19.67 -28.52 -3.64
C SER A 20 18.92 -28.63 -2.32
N SER A 21 18.09 -27.64 -2.02
CA SER A 21 16.91 -27.86 -1.20
C SER A 21 15.87 -28.39 -2.16
N ALA A 22 15.34 -29.58 -1.89
CA ALA A 22 13.99 -29.92 -2.30
C ALA A 22 13.04 -28.91 -1.62
N ALA A 23 13.06 -27.67 -2.11
CA ALA A 23 12.04 -26.69 -1.85
C ALA A 23 10.81 -27.31 -2.49
N TRP A 24 9.84 -27.67 -1.66
CA TRP A 24 8.57 -28.14 -2.12
C TRP A 24 8.10 -27.07 -3.10
N ALA A 25 8.08 -27.39 -4.39
CA ALA A 25 7.50 -26.50 -5.38
C ALA A 25 6.04 -26.42 -4.98
N THR A 26 5.69 -25.42 -4.19
CA THR A 26 4.30 -25.12 -3.87
C THR A 26 3.63 -24.91 -5.21
N THR A 27 2.86 -25.89 -5.64
CA THR A 27 1.97 -25.74 -6.78
C THR A 27 0.90 -24.76 -6.36
N CYS A 28 1.01 -23.55 -6.89
CA CYS A 28 -0.01 -22.53 -6.67
C CYS A 28 -1.31 -22.89 -7.40
N SER A 29 -2.41 -22.39 -6.86
CA SER A 29 -3.76 -22.50 -7.42
C SER A 29 -4.58 -21.30 -6.96
N ASN A 30 -5.83 -21.17 -7.41
CA ASN A 30 -6.70 -20.10 -6.91
C ASN A 30 -6.83 -20.13 -5.38
N GLY A 31 -6.75 -21.31 -4.75
CA GLY A 31 -6.73 -21.42 -3.29
C GLY A 31 -5.55 -20.70 -2.61
N SER A 32 -4.44 -20.48 -3.33
CA SER A 32 -3.28 -19.72 -2.84
C SER A 32 -3.55 -18.22 -2.68
N LEU A 33 -4.62 -17.71 -3.31
CA LEU A 33 -5.02 -16.31 -3.23
C LEU A 33 -6.49 -16.25 -2.84
N SER A 34 -6.78 -16.18 -1.54
CA SER A 34 -8.14 -16.33 -1.01
C SER A 34 -8.40 -15.46 0.22
N GLY A 35 -9.62 -14.92 0.29
CA GLY A 35 -10.04 -14.01 1.35
C GLY A 35 -9.65 -12.57 1.09
N THR A 36 -9.68 -11.75 2.14
CA THR A 36 -9.45 -10.30 2.06
C THR A 36 -7.98 -9.95 2.27
N TYR A 37 -7.49 -9.00 1.48
CA TYR A 37 -6.13 -8.46 1.50
C TYR A 37 -6.21 -6.93 1.54
N GLY A 38 -5.28 -6.31 2.26
CA GLY A 38 -4.92 -4.92 1.99
C GLY A 38 -3.85 -4.91 0.90
N PHE A 39 -3.88 -3.91 0.04
CA PHE A 39 -2.98 -3.80 -1.11
C PHE A 39 -2.47 -2.36 -1.19
N LEU A 40 -1.15 -2.21 -1.21
CA LEU A 40 -0.47 -0.92 -1.33
C LEU A 40 0.30 -0.89 -2.64
N HIS A 41 0.12 0.15 -3.44
CA HIS A 41 0.92 0.35 -4.64
C HIS A 41 1.23 1.82 -4.89
N ALA A 42 2.31 2.05 -5.61
CA ALA A 42 2.78 3.37 -5.96
C ALA A 42 3.33 3.40 -7.38
N GLY A 43 3.43 4.58 -7.96
CA GLY A 43 4.02 4.79 -9.27
C GLY A 43 3.66 6.14 -9.89
N VAL A 44 3.44 6.14 -11.22
CA VAL A 44 3.03 7.32 -11.99
C VAL A 44 1.90 6.98 -12.96
N ASP A 45 0.96 7.91 -13.11
CA ASP A 45 -0.16 7.78 -14.03
C ASP A 45 0.25 8.03 -15.49
N ARG A 46 -0.72 7.97 -16.42
CA ARG A 46 -0.48 8.21 -17.85
C ARG A 46 -0.07 9.64 -18.20
N ARG A 47 -0.25 10.59 -17.28
CA ARG A 47 0.11 12.00 -17.42
C ARG A 47 1.45 12.31 -16.74
N GLY A 48 2.07 11.33 -16.09
CA GLY A 48 3.32 11.48 -15.34
C GLY A 48 3.11 12.02 -13.92
N ALA A 49 1.87 12.10 -13.43
CA ALA A 49 1.59 12.48 -12.06
C ALA A 49 1.93 11.32 -11.11
N PRO A 50 2.62 11.58 -9.98
CA PRO A 50 2.80 10.59 -8.93
C PRO A 50 1.45 10.04 -8.44
N ALA A 51 1.39 8.74 -8.26
CA ALA A 51 0.20 8.04 -7.81
C ALA A 51 0.55 7.05 -6.70
N VAL A 52 -0.26 7.05 -5.64
CA VAL A 52 -0.20 6.06 -4.56
C VAL A 52 -1.61 5.60 -4.24
N ALA A 53 -1.79 4.31 -3.93
CA ALA A 53 -3.10 3.80 -3.55
C ALA A 53 -3.01 2.78 -2.44
N VAL A 54 -4.07 2.76 -1.61
CA VAL A 54 -4.36 1.69 -0.68
C VAL A 54 -5.74 1.12 -0.98
N THR A 55 -5.78 -0.18 -1.22
CA THR A 55 -6.95 -0.92 -1.67
C THR A 55 -7.29 -2.02 -0.67
N GLN A 56 -8.57 -2.37 -0.55
CA GLN A 56 -8.98 -3.63 0.05
C GLN A 56 -9.55 -4.54 -1.03
N LEU A 57 -8.97 -5.73 -1.19
CA LEU A 57 -9.33 -6.73 -2.20
C LEU A 57 -9.88 -7.98 -1.51
N THR A 58 -10.94 -8.58 -2.04
CA THR A 58 -11.45 -9.88 -1.59
C THR A 58 -11.45 -10.87 -2.74
N PHE A 59 -10.69 -11.96 -2.58
CA PHE A 59 -10.56 -13.03 -3.56
C PHE A 59 -11.46 -14.21 -3.22
N ASP A 60 -12.29 -14.61 -4.18
CA ASP A 60 -13.06 -15.84 -4.15
C ASP A 60 -12.36 -16.93 -4.99
N PRO A 61 -11.79 -17.97 -4.34
CA PRO A 61 -11.09 -19.04 -5.06
C PRO A 61 -12.01 -20.04 -5.76
N ALA A 62 -13.28 -20.11 -5.37
CA ALA A 62 -14.25 -21.02 -5.97
C ALA A 62 -14.78 -20.47 -7.31
N GLU A 63 -15.04 -19.17 -7.36
CA GLU A 63 -15.48 -18.49 -8.58
C GLU A 63 -14.31 -18.02 -9.46
N GLY A 64 -13.11 -17.86 -8.89
CA GLY A 64 -11.98 -17.25 -9.59
C GLY A 64 -12.24 -15.78 -9.85
N THR A 65 -12.88 -15.08 -8.91
CA THR A 65 -13.20 -13.66 -8.98
C THR A 65 -12.59 -12.89 -7.82
N TYR A 66 -12.31 -11.60 -8.02
CA TYR A 66 -12.03 -10.71 -6.90
C TYR A 66 -12.68 -9.35 -7.08
N THR A 67 -13.02 -8.75 -5.96
CA THR A 67 -13.65 -7.43 -5.86
C THR A 67 -12.91 -6.56 -4.88
N GLY A 68 -13.12 -5.25 -4.94
CA GLY A 68 -12.50 -4.34 -3.99
C GLY A 68 -12.91 -2.89 -4.16
N GLU A 69 -12.37 -2.08 -3.24
CA GLU A 69 -12.43 -0.63 -3.31
C GLU A 69 -11.02 -0.07 -3.24
N ASP A 70 -10.70 0.73 -4.24
CA ASP A 70 -9.45 1.44 -4.37
C ASP A 70 -9.59 2.88 -3.90
N LEU A 71 -8.59 3.34 -3.17
CA LEU A 71 -8.44 4.72 -2.75
C LEU A 71 -7.07 5.18 -3.24
N GLU A 72 -7.08 5.99 -4.29
CA GLU A 72 -5.87 6.45 -4.95
C GLU A 72 -5.69 7.96 -4.75
N ASN A 73 -4.47 8.38 -4.46
CA ASN A 73 -4.04 9.77 -4.50
C ASN A 73 -3.20 9.96 -5.77
N ILE A 74 -3.79 10.61 -6.78
CA ILE A 74 -3.12 10.92 -8.05
C ILE A 74 -2.84 12.42 -8.08
N GLY A 75 -1.57 12.80 -8.00
CA GLY A 75 -1.19 14.20 -8.09
C GLY A 75 -1.84 15.10 -7.04
N GLY A 76 -2.11 14.58 -5.83
CA GLY A 76 -2.77 15.31 -4.74
C GLY A 76 -4.30 15.26 -4.77
N VAL A 77 -4.90 14.49 -5.68
CA VAL A 77 -6.36 14.34 -5.81
C VAL A 77 -6.78 12.93 -5.41
N ILE A 78 -7.66 12.85 -4.42
CA ILE A 78 -8.22 11.58 -3.95
C ILE A 78 -9.32 11.10 -4.88
N THR A 79 -9.12 9.91 -5.42
CA THR A 79 -10.06 9.19 -6.27
C THR A 79 -10.44 7.88 -5.60
N ARG A 80 -11.74 7.56 -5.63
CA ARG A 80 -12.28 6.27 -5.18
C ARG A 80 -12.79 5.52 -6.39
N SER A 81 -12.44 4.24 -6.45
CA SER A 81 -12.87 3.35 -7.53
C SER A 81 -13.32 2.02 -6.94
N SER A 82 -14.41 1.45 -7.42
CA SER A 82 -14.68 0.03 -7.20
C SER A 82 -13.98 -0.77 -8.29
N LEU A 83 -13.60 -2.00 -7.96
CA LEU A 83 -12.95 -2.90 -8.89
C LEU A 83 -13.58 -4.29 -8.87
N THR A 84 -13.64 -4.91 -10.05
CA THR A 84 -14.02 -6.31 -10.22
C THR A 84 -13.10 -6.97 -11.25
N ALA A 85 -12.80 -8.24 -11.06
CA ALA A 85 -11.96 -9.00 -11.98
C ALA A 85 -12.19 -10.50 -11.85
N THR A 86 -11.77 -11.23 -12.89
CA THR A 86 -11.55 -12.67 -12.82
C THR A 86 -10.05 -12.95 -12.74
N TYR A 87 -9.67 -14.05 -12.10
CA TYR A 87 -8.29 -14.45 -11.97
C TYR A 87 -8.12 -15.98 -12.02
N ALA A 88 -6.97 -16.38 -12.54
CA ALA A 88 -6.50 -17.75 -12.50
C ALA A 88 -5.03 -17.74 -12.06
N VAL A 89 -4.73 -18.43 -10.97
CA VAL A 89 -3.36 -18.60 -10.48
C VAL A 89 -2.74 -19.80 -11.18
N ALA A 90 -1.71 -19.55 -11.98
CA ALA A 90 -0.94 -20.60 -12.62
C ALA A 90 -0.12 -21.38 -11.58
N SER A 91 0.28 -22.61 -11.92
CA SER A 91 1.05 -23.49 -11.03
C SER A 91 2.42 -22.91 -10.63
N ASN A 92 2.93 -21.95 -11.39
CA ASN A 92 4.15 -21.18 -11.10
C ASN A 92 3.88 -19.90 -10.29
N CYS A 93 2.70 -19.77 -9.67
CA CYS A 93 2.28 -18.66 -8.81
C CYS A 93 2.13 -17.31 -9.53
N THR A 94 2.03 -17.30 -10.85
CA THR A 94 1.77 -16.07 -11.62
C THR A 94 0.28 -15.93 -11.96
N VAL A 95 -0.16 -14.68 -12.05
CA VAL A 95 -1.52 -14.31 -12.48
C VAL A 95 -1.39 -13.19 -13.50
N THR A 96 -2.20 -13.24 -14.54
CA THR A 96 -2.51 -12.08 -15.38
C THR A 96 -4.01 -11.90 -15.37
N ALA A 97 -4.47 -10.67 -15.12
CA ALA A 97 -5.89 -10.37 -15.01
C ALA A 97 -6.22 -9.07 -15.75
N GLN A 98 -7.45 -9.01 -16.27
CA GLN A 98 -8.08 -7.76 -16.66
C GLN A 98 -9.03 -7.34 -15.55
N VAL A 99 -8.87 -6.11 -15.08
CA VAL A 99 -9.63 -5.53 -13.98
C VAL A 99 -10.53 -4.45 -14.54
N THR A 100 -11.81 -4.51 -14.20
CA THR A 100 -12.76 -3.44 -14.47
C THR A 100 -12.76 -2.50 -13.29
N LEU A 101 -12.27 -1.28 -13.49
CA LEU A 101 -12.36 -0.18 -12.55
C LEU A 101 -13.61 0.65 -12.86
N VAL A 102 -14.31 1.10 -11.81
CA VAL A 102 -15.44 2.02 -11.92
C VAL A 102 -15.23 3.21 -10.99
N SER A 103 -15.13 4.41 -11.56
CA SER A 103 -14.97 5.66 -10.81
C SER A 103 -15.86 6.74 -11.40
N GLY A 104 -16.60 7.48 -10.55
CA GLY A 104 -17.48 8.56 -10.99
C GLY A 104 -18.54 8.17 -12.03
N GLY A 105 -18.93 6.88 -12.09
CA GLY A 105 -19.86 6.33 -13.08
C GLY A 105 -19.23 5.97 -14.43
N ALA A 106 -17.92 6.21 -14.61
CA ALA A 106 -17.16 5.74 -15.76
C ALA A 106 -16.50 4.39 -15.47
N SER A 107 -16.36 3.54 -16.49
CA SER A 107 -15.70 2.24 -16.38
C SER A 107 -14.48 2.18 -17.31
N GLU A 108 -13.38 1.64 -16.80
CA GLU A 108 -12.15 1.38 -17.55
C GLU A 108 -11.66 -0.05 -17.28
N ASN A 109 -11.12 -0.71 -18.30
CA ASN A 109 -10.44 -1.99 -18.15
C ASN A 109 -8.92 -1.79 -18.12
N VAL A 110 -8.27 -2.37 -17.12
CA VAL A 110 -6.82 -2.32 -16.93
C VAL A 110 -6.22 -3.72 -16.85
N ASN A 111 -4.99 -3.88 -17.32
CA ASN A 111 -4.28 -5.15 -17.28
C ASN A 111 -3.26 -5.13 -16.15
N VAL A 112 -3.23 -6.20 -15.38
CA VAL A 112 -2.38 -6.35 -14.21
C VAL A 112 -1.76 -7.74 -14.17
N SER A 113 -0.64 -7.86 -13.48
CA SER A 113 -0.07 -9.15 -13.12
C SER A 113 0.21 -9.23 -11.63
N PHE A 114 0.06 -10.44 -11.08
CA PHE A 114 0.44 -10.75 -9.72
C PHE A 114 1.46 -11.89 -9.68
N VAL A 115 2.29 -11.90 -8.64
CA VAL A 115 3.05 -13.07 -8.20
C VAL A 115 2.61 -13.39 -6.78
N VAL A 116 2.00 -14.56 -6.58
CA VAL A 116 1.53 -15.00 -5.26
C VAL A 116 2.72 -15.38 -4.38
N THR A 117 2.72 -14.92 -3.14
CA THR A 117 3.75 -15.22 -2.13
C THR A 117 3.11 -15.93 -0.93
N PRO A 118 3.91 -16.51 0.00
CA PRO A 118 3.36 -17.16 1.19
C PRO A 118 2.52 -16.24 2.08
N THR A 119 2.78 -14.94 2.07
CA THR A 119 2.14 -13.94 2.95
C THR A 119 1.16 -13.03 2.21
N GLY A 120 1.06 -13.14 0.88
CA GLY A 120 0.53 -12.06 0.08
C GLY A 120 0.65 -12.26 -1.42
N PHE A 121 0.82 -11.14 -2.12
CA PHE A 121 1.18 -11.12 -3.53
C PHE A 121 2.01 -9.87 -3.85
N LEU A 122 2.79 -9.94 -4.92
CA LEU A 122 3.41 -8.78 -5.55
C LEU A 122 2.59 -8.38 -6.78
N PHE A 123 2.55 -7.10 -7.09
CA PHE A 123 1.73 -6.52 -8.14
C PHE A 123 2.56 -5.75 -9.16
N LEU A 124 2.14 -5.83 -10.42
CA LEU A 124 2.61 -4.98 -11.50
C LEU A 124 1.44 -4.52 -12.38
N PHE A 125 1.35 -3.20 -12.59
CA PHE A 125 0.45 -2.59 -13.54
C PHE A 125 1.02 -2.69 -14.97
N GLN A 126 0.19 -3.11 -15.93
CA GLN A 126 0.66 -3.43 -17.29
C GLN A 126 0.10 -2.51 -18.38
N ASN A 127 -0.58 -1.43 -18.02
CA ASN A 127 -1.14 -0.51 -18.99
C ASN A 127 -0.06 0.44 -19.53
N PRO A 128 0.05 0.59 -20.87
CA PRO A 128 0.99 1.53 -21.46
C PRO A 128 0.79 2.96 -20.97
N GLY A 129 1.91 3.65 -20.73
CA GLY A 129 1.95 5.06 -20.35
C GLY A 129 1.94 5.33 -18.84
N ALA A 130 1.57 4.35 -18.03
CA ALA A 130 1.64 4.42 -16.57
C ALA A 130 2.59 3.34 -16.04
N THR A 131 3.09 3.53 -14.82
CA THR A 131 3.85 2.51 -14.11
C THR A 131 3.32 2.42 -12.70
N SER A 132 3.03 1.22 -12.20
CA SER A 132 2.78 1.03 -10.79
C SER A 132 3.17 -0.38 -10.38
N SER A 133 3.70 -0.50 -9.17
CA SER A 133 4.01 -1.77 -8.53
C SER A 133 3.66 -1.69 -7.06
N GLY A 134 3.47 -2.84 -6.43
CA GLY A 134 3.05 -2.88 -5.05
C GLY A 134 3.02 -4.29 -4.50
N PHE A 135 2.43 -4.42 -3.32
CA PHE A 135 2.25 -5.71 -2.67
C PHE A 135 0.92 -5.73 -1.92
N GLY A 136 0.32 -6.91 -1.87
CA GLY A 136 -0.82 -7.18 -1.01
C GLY A 136 -0.44 -8.06 0.16
N ALA A 137 -0.99 -7.78 1.32
CA ALA A 137 -0.86 -8.54 2.55
C ALA A 137 -2.23 -9.03 3.00
N LYS A 138 -2.30 -10.29 3.45
CA LYS A 138 -3.57 -10.88 3.87
C LYS A 138 -4.08 -10.13 5.10
N GLN A 139 -5.38 -9.81 5.11
CA GLN A 139 -6.00 -9.14 6.25
C GLN A 139 -5.96 -10.02 7.52
N GLY A 140 -6.16 -11.32 7.33
CA GLY A 140 -6.20 -12.30 8.42
C GLY A 140 -7.45 -12.16 9.29
N SER A 141 -7.42 -12.77 10.47
CA SER A 141 -8.52 -12.71 11.45
C SER A 141 -8.34 -11.54 12.42
N SER A 142 -8.16 -10.33 11.89
CA SER A 142 -8.01 -9.11 12.68
C SER A 142 -9.32 -8.74 13.40
N THR A 143 -9.20 -8.26 14.64
CA THR A 143 -10.32 -7.56 15.31
C THR A 143 -10.25 -6.10 14.89
N CYS A 144 -10.99 -5.70 13.86
CA CYS A 144 -10.89 -4.36 13.30
C CYS A 144 -11.66 -3.33 14.11
N THR A 145 -11.00 -2.85 15.14
CA THR A 145 -11.43 -1.80 16.07
C THR A 145 -10.21 -0.99 16.49
N ASN A 146 -10.42 0.17 17.13
CA ASN A 146 -9.30 0.94 17.69
C ASN A 146 -8.46 0.08 18.64
N ALA A 147 -9.12 -0.67 19.53
CA ALA A 147 -8.45 -1.55 20.49
C ALA A 147 -7.65 -2.68 19.83
N GLY A 148 -8.15 -3.20 18.70
CA GLY A 148 -7.48 -4.29 17.99
C GLY A 148 -6.14 -3.90 17.34
N VAL A 149 -5.90 -2.61 17.15
CA VAL A 149 -4.63 -2.08 16.61
C VAL A 149 -3.80 -1.34 17.65
N GLU A 150 -4.13 -1.41 18.95
CA GLU A 150 -3.26 -0.85 19.99
C GLU A 150 -1.87 -1.50 19.97
N GLY A 151 -0.83 -0.69 20.19
CA GLY A 151 0.54 -1.16 20.22
C GLY A 151 1.54 -0.12 19.75
N ARG A 152 2.78 -0.56 19.59
CA ARG A 152 3.86 0.26 19.03
C ARG A 152 4.14 -0.26 17.63
N PHE A 153 4.29 0.64 16.68
CA PHE A 153 4.56 0.32 15.28
C PHE A 153 5.82 1.05 14.85
N GLY A 154 6.73 0.33 14.22
CA GLY A 154 7.72 0.96 13.35
C GLY A 154 7.04 1.28 12.02
N PHE A 155 7.41 2.39 11.39
CA PHE A 155 6.89 2.71 10.07
C PHE A 155 7.96 3.16 9.11
N GLU A 156 7.64 3.01 7.83
CA GLU A 156 8.40 3.52 6.71
C GLU A 156 7.41 4.05 5.68
N THR A 157 7.65 5.25 5.16
CA THR A 157 6.89 5.83 4.06
C THR A 157 7.82 6.48 3.04
N THR A 158 7.42 6.42 1.77
CA THR A 158 8.06 7.15 0.68
C THR A 158 7.03 7.82 -0.22
N GLY A 159 7.48 8.82 -0.96
CA GLY A 159 6.67 9.43 -1.99
C GLY A 159 7.23 10.74 -2.49
N THR A 160 6.33 11.62 -2.89
CA THR A 160 6.66 12.94 -3.42
C THR A 160 5.70 13.98 -2.85
N LEU A 161 6.25 15.09 -2.36
CA LEU A 161 5.49 16.31 -2.12
C LEU A 161 5.47 17.14 -3.40
N LEU A 162 4.29 17.59 -3.80
CA LEU A 162 4.01 18.21 -5.09
C LEU A 162 4.08 19.74 -4.98
N ALA A 163 3.93 20.41 -6.12
CA ALA A 163 3.83 21.86 -6.16
C ALA A 163 2.59 22.31 -5.36
N GLY A 164 2.81 23.13 -4.32
CA GLY A 164 1.76 23.55 -3.37
C GLY A 164 2.10 23.18 -1.92
N ALA A 165 2.89 22.13 -1.72
CA ALA A 165 3.44 21.78 -0.41
C ALA A 165 4.56 22.75 0.02
N ALA A 166 4.84 22.80 1.33
CA ALA A 166 5.88 23.66 1.90
C ALA A 166 7.30 23.30 1.40
N VAL A 167 7.51 22.02 1.12
CA VAL A 167 8.67 21.47 0.42
C VAL A 167 8.16 20.68 -0.77
N THR A 168 8.81 20.79 -1.93
CA THR A 168 8.48 20.02 -3.13
C THR A 168 9.64 19.09 -3.45
N GLY A 169 9.35 17.83 -3.73
CA GLY A 169 10.37 16.85 -4.07
C GLY A 169 10.12 15.47 -3.44
N PRO A 170 11.04 14.51 -3.66
CA PRO A 170 10.95 13.19 -3.08
C PRO A 170 11.08 13.26 -1.55
N VAL A 171 10.29 12.43 -0.88
CA VAL A 171 10.32 12.30 0.58
C VAL A 171 10.44 10.84 1.00
N ALA A 172 11.10 10.64 2.13
CA ALA A 172 11.11 9.37 2.85
C ALA A 172 11.06 9.63 4.35
N PHE A 173 10.25 8.87 5.08
CA PHE A 173 10.11 9.00 6.53
C PHE A 173 10.18 7.63 7.21
N ILE A 174 10.73 7.63 8.41
CA ILE A 174 10.71 6.47 9.32
C ILE A 174 10.39 6.92 10.74
N GLY A 175 9.91 6.01 11.57
CA GLY A 175 9.74 6.31 12.99
C GLY A 175 9.04 5.23 13.79
N GLU A 176 8.65 5.60 15.00
CA GLU A 176 7.82 4.78 15.88
C GLU A 176 6.55 5.54 16.25
N LEU A 177 5.41 4.88 16.09
CA LEU A 177 4.09 5.36 16.51
C LEU A 177 3.50 4.42 17.55
N LYS A 178 2.95 4.99 18.61
CA LYS A 178 2.24 4.28 19.66
C LYS A 178 0.76 4.60 19.55
N PHE A 179 -0.01 3.58 19.24
CA PHE A 179 -1.47 3.57 19.17
C PHE A 179 -2.02 3.15 20.52
N LYS A 180 -2.91 3.96 21.09
CA LYS A 180 -3.64 3.70 22.33
C LYS A 180 -5.11 3.97 22.15
N VAL A 181 -5.93 3.41 23.02
CA VAL A 181 -7.34 3.76 23.18
C VAL A 181 -7.53 4.43 24.53
N ASN A 182 -8.20 5.58 24.54
CA ASN A 182 -8.54 6.28 25.77
C ASN A 182 -9.83 5.71 26.41
N PRO A 183 -10.19 6.11 27.65
CA PRO A 183 -11.38 5.58 28.33
C PRO A 183 -12.71 5.80 27.58
N SER A 184 -12.77 6.74 26.65
CA SER A 184 -13.95 7.01 25.81
C SER A 184 -14.03 6.09 24.59
N GLY A 185 -12.98 5.31 24.30
CA GLY A 185 -12.88 4.46 23.11
C GLY A 185 -12.21 5.11 21.90
N ASP A 186 -11.75 6.36 22.04
CA ASP A 186 -11.10 7.09 20.94
C ASP A 186 -9.63 6.68 20.81
N GLY A 187 -9.15 6.63 19.57
CA GLY A 187 -7.77 6.27 19.25
C GLY A 187 -6.83 7.47 19.36
N GLU A 188 -5.76 7.32 20.14
CA GLU A 188 -4.71 8.32 20.33
C GLU A 188 -3.36 7.82 19.81
N ILE A 189 -2.61 8.71 19.16
CA ILE A 189 -1.28 8.45 18.62
C ILE A 189 -0.25 9.33 19.32
N SER A 190 0.87 8.71 19.67
CA SER A 190 2.08 9.41 20.13
C SER A 190 3.31 8.78 19.50
N GLY A 191 4.36 9.53 19.20
CA GLY A 191 5.53 8.93 18.57
C GLY A 191 6.63 9.92 18.23
N HIS A 192 7.51 9.49 17.32
CA HIS A 192 8.60 10.30 16.77
C HIS A 192 8.89 9.89 15.33
N ILE A 193 9.43 10.84 14.56
CA ILE A 193 9.72 10.69 13.13
C ILE A 193 11.12 11.21 12.83
N ALA A 194 11.74 10.60 11.84
CA ALA A 194 12.88 11.14 11.10
C ALA A 194 12.53 11.11 9.61
N GLY A 195 13.13 12.01 8.84
CA GLY A 195 12.76 12.21 7.45
C GLY A 195 13.91 12.68 6.58
N SER A 196 13.73 12.51 5.29
CA SER A 196 14.53 13.11 4.23
C SER A 196 13.58 13.78 3.25
N GLU A 197 13.60 15.12 3.18
CA GLU A 197 12.75 15.91 2.31
C GLU A 197 13.60 16.62 1.27
N ASP A 198 13.58 16.12 0.03
CA ASP A 198 14.42 16.59 -1.08
C ASP A 198 15.91 16.74 -0.69
N GLY A 199 16.40 15.79 0.12
CA GLY A 199 17.79 15.77 0.64
C GLY A 199 18.01 16.54 1.95
N THR A 200 17.00 17.27 2.46
CA THR A 200 17.04 17.88 3.80
C THR A 200 16.71 16.84 4.86
N ILE A 201 17.62 16.63 5.81
CA ILE A 201 17.46 15.58 6.83
C ILE A 201 16.79 16.12 8.09
N LEU A 202 15.68 15.52 8.46
CA LEU A 202 14.98 15.69 9.72
C LEU A 202 15.38 14.54 10.65
N THR A 203 15.93 14.85 11.82
CA THR A 203 16.38 13.82 12.79
C THR A 203 15.35 13.61 13.88
N PHE A 204 15.44 12.47 14.58
CA PHE A 204 14.60 12.15 15.74
C PHE A 204 14.76 13.10 16.94
N ALA A 205 15.65 14.08 16.90
CA ALA A 205 15.92 15.00 18.00
C ALA A 205 14.69 15.90 18.27
N ASP A 206 13.75 15.36 19.05
CA ASP A 206 12.64 15.98 19.78
C ASP A 206 11.49 16.62 18.99
N GLU A 207 11.02 15.93 17.93
CA GLU A 207 9.70 16.18 17.34
C GLU A 207 8.70 15.09 17.76
N PRO A 208 8.02 15.24 18.91
CA PRO A 208 6.90 14.38 19.24
C PRO A 208 5.84 14.51 18.14
N ILE A 209 5.40 13.38 17.63
CA ILE A 209 4.15 13.30 16.88
C ILE A 209 3.04 13.05 17.87
N THR A 210 1.96 13.82 17.73
CA THR A 210 0.66 13.50 18.32
C THR A 210 -0.35 13.25 17.21
N GLY A 211 -1.46 12.62 17.53
CA GLY A 211 -2.46 12.34 16.52
C GLY A 211 -3.63 11.54 17.05
N SER A 212 -4.54 11.23 16.14
CA SER A 212 -5.71 10.40 16.41
C SER A 212 -5.87 9.35 15.33
N TYR A 213 -6.56 8.26 15.64
CA TYR A 213 -6.94 7.28 14.64
C TYR A 213 -8.32 6.71 14.89
N ARG A 214 -8.90 6.18 13.82
CA ARG A 214 -10.13 5.41 13.86
C ARG A 214 -10.01 4.20 12.95
N VAL A 215 -10.41 3.04 13.46
CA VAL A 215 -10.55 1.80 12.69
C VAL A 215 -12.04 1.44 12.62
N ASP A 216 -12.53 1.29 11.40
CA ASP A 216 -13.87 0.81 11.12
C ASP A 216 -13.92 -0.72 11.06
N ALA A 217 -15.12 -1.29 11.24
CA ALA A 217 -15.33 -2.73 11.33
C ALA A 217 -14.92 -3.50 10.06
N ASN A 218 -14.79 -2.82 8.93
CA ASN A 218 -14.30 -3.38 7.66
C ASN A 218 -12.77 -3.32 7.54
N CYS A 219 -12.03 -3.04 8.62
CA CYS A 219 -10.56 -2.96 8.63
C CYS A 219 -9.96 -1.81 7.83
N ARG A 220 -10.78 -0.83 7.45
CA ARG A 220 -10.29 0.46 6.96
C ARG A 220 -10.20 1.44 8.13
N GLY A 221 -9.38 2.45 7.98
CA GLY A 221 -9.27 3.47 9.00
C GLY A 221 -8.68 4.77 8.49
N THR A 222 -8.70 5.76 9.37
CA THR A 222 -8.11 7.07 9.15
C THR A 222 -7.21 7.42 10.33
N ALA A 223 -6.14 8.16 10.05
CA ALA A 223 -5.25 8.68 11.07
C ALA A 223 -4.91 10.15 10.78
N THR A 224 -4.73 10.93 11.83
CA THR A 224 -4.08 12.23 11.78
C THR A 224 -2.73 12.17 12.49
N PHE A 225 -1.72 12.81 11.92
CA PHE A 225 -0.41 12.97 12.55
C PHE A 225 -0.01 14.43 12.54
N THR A 226 0.35 14.95 13.70
CA THR A 226 0.79 16.33 13.89
C THR A 226 2.19 16.29 14.51
N PRO A 227 3.24 16.33 13.67
CA PRO A 227 4.59 16.60 14.14
C PRO A 227 4.63 17.99 14.75
N LYS A 228 5.39 18.15 15.84
CA LYS A 228 5.49 19.44 16.50
C LYS A 228 6.06 20.49 15.54
N GLY A 229 5.46 21.70 15.59
CA GLY A 229 5.82 22.81 14.71
C GLY A 229 5.42 22.64 13.24
N GLN A 230 4.77 21.53 12.86
CA GLN A 230 4.34 21.24 11.49
C GLN A 230 2.81 21.15 11.39
N PRO A 231 2.25 21.30 10.17
CA PRO A 231 0.83 21.06 9.92
C PRO A 231 0.41 19.62 10.25
N GLU A 232 -0.87 19.46 10.58
CA GLU A 232 -1.51 18.14 10.68
C GLU A 232 -1.55 17.48 9.29
N MET A 233 -1.19 16.20 9.26
CA MET A 233 -1.23 15.35 8.07
C MET A 233 -2.33 14.31 8.21
N HIS A 234 -2.99 13.98 7.09
CA HIS A 234 -4.11 13.05 7.06
C HIS A 234 -3.77 11.78 6.29
N PHE A 235 -4.16 10.63 6.84
CA PHE A 235 -3.89 9.32 6.25
C PHE A 235 -5.16 8.47 6.20
N SER A 236 -5.26 7.66 5.16
CA SER A 236 -6.17 6.52 5.09
C SER A 236 -5.36 5.23 5.10
N PHE A 237 -5.85 4.22 5.81
CA PHE A 237 -5.15 2.95 5.93
C PHE A 237 -6.07 1.73 5.90
N VAL A 238 -5.45 0.57 5.68
CA VAL A 238 -6.07 -0.75 5.81
C VAL A 238 -5.26 -1.59 6.79
N VAL A 239 -5.97 -2.24 7.72
CA VAL A 239 -5.39 -3.16 8.71
C VAL A 239 -5.17 -4.53 8.07
N VAL A 240 -3.93 -5.03 8.15
CA VAL A 240 -3.54 -6.34 7.63
C VAL A 240 -2.73 -7.14 8.65
N ASP A 241 -2.34 -8.37 8.27
CA ASP A 241 -1.60 -9.32 9.11
C ASP A 241 -2.19 -9.47 10.52
N CYS A 242 -3.51 -9.68 10.60
CA CYS A 242 -4.23 -9.84 11.86
C CYS A 242 -4.07 -8.65 12.84
N GLY A 243 -3.88 -7.42 12.33
CA GLY A 243 -3.69 -6.22 13.16
C GLY A 243 -2.24 -5.93 13.52
N LYS A 244 -1.29 -6.63 12.88
CA LYS A 244 0.16 -6.41 13.07
C LYS A 244 0.76 -5.51 12.00
N GLU A 245 0.04 -5.20 10.94
CA GLU A 245 0.50 -4.29 9.91
C GLU A 245 -0.63 -3.36 9.45
N LEU A 246 -0.29 -2.13 9.11
CA LEU A 246 -1.18 -1.15 8.51
C LEU A 246 -0.55 -0.67 7.20
N LEU A 247 -1.31 -0.69 6.11
CA LEU A 247 -0.91 -0.11 4.83
C LEU A 247 -1.58 1.23 4.68
N ALA A 248 -0.85 2.29 4.34
CA ALA A 248 -1.36 3.66 4.40
C ALA A 248 -0.95 4.51 3.20
N ILE A 249 -1.82 5.45 2.86
CA ILE A 249 -1.50 6.59 1.99
C ILE A 249 -1.84 7.90 2.70
N GLN A 250 -1.07 8.94 2.37
CA GLN A 250 -1.39 10.31 2.74
C GLN A 250 -2.52 10.84 1.84
N THR A 251 -3.48 11.51 2.44
CA THR A 251 -4.68 12.04 1.78
C THR A 251 -4.72 13.55 1.66
N ASP A 252 -3.67 14.24 2.12
CA ASP A 252 -3.54 15.68 1.97
C ASP A 252 -3.35 16.06 0.50
N THR A 253 -3.83 17.26 0.16
CA THR A 253 -3.56 17.86 -1.15
C THR A 253 -2.06 18.05 -1.34
N ASP A 254 -1.62 18.07 -2.60
CA ASP A 254 -0.22 18.28 -2.98
C ASP A 254 0.74 17.22 -2.42
N THR A 255 0.23 16.02 -2.08
CA THR A 255 1.05 14.90 -1.63
C THR A 255 0.77 13.65 -2.45
N ALA A 256 1.76 12.79 -2.59
CA ALA A 256 1.61 11.42 -3.06
C ALA A 256 2.59 10.55 -2.26
N VAL A 257 2.21 10.19 -1.03
CA VAL A 257 3.03 9.48 -0.06
C VAL A 257 2.30 8.24 0.43
N SER A 258 3.03 7.14 0.54
CA SER A 258 2.49 5.86 1.00
C SER A 258 3.52 5.08 1.79
N GLY A 259 3.05 4.10 2.56
CA GLY A 259 3.94 3.21 3.28
C GLY A 259 3.23 2.21 4.17
N ALA A 260 4.01 1.59 5.03
CA ALA A 260 3.54 0.54 5.92
C ALA A 260 3.98 0.82 7.37
N LEU A 261 3.12 0.42 8.30
CA LEU A 261 3.38 0.41 9.72
C LEU A 261 3.38 -1.05 10.19
N VAL A 262 4.45 -1.51 10.82
CA VAL A 262 4.59 -2.88 11.31
C VAL A 262 4.72 -2.87 12.83
N LYS A 263 3.89 -3.67 13.49
CA LYS A 263 3.82 -3.78 14.95
C LYS A 263 5.14 -4.32 15.49
N ARG A 264 5.62 -3.69 16.54
CA ARG A 264 6.80 -4.10 17.29
C ARG A 264 6.34 -4.96 18.46
N ASP A 265 6.95 -6.13 18.59
CA ASP A 265 6.83 -7.01 19.76
C ASP A 265 7.41 -6.35 21.03
#